data_AF-A0A1B9L662-F1
#
_entry.id   AF-A0A1B9L662-F1
#
_cell.length_a   1.000
_cell.length_b   1.000
_cell.length_c   1.000
_cell.angle_alpha   90.00
_cell.angle_beta   90.00
_cell.angle_gamma   90.00
#
_symmetry.space_group_name_H-M   'P 1'
#
loop_
_entity.id
_entity.type
_entity.pdbx_description
1 polymer ?
#
loop_
_entity_poly.entity_id
_entity_poly.type
_entity_poly.pdbx_seq_one_letter_code
_entity_poly.pdbx_strand_id
1 'polypeptide(L)'
;MGLDFIIHIDNQRQVQFVMNEDLHSKIFSKSTNWRSFKQLKKISDYYKTDAVFNSNELTTLIADLMQITQQIDDFQDELQQLITKLSQKNAKLLRVTSD
;
A
#
# COMPACT_ATOMS: atom_id res chain seq x y z
N MET A 1 -7.28 2.67 -13.46
CA MET A 1 -5.82 2.46 -13.40
C MET A 1 -5.55 1.62 -12.16
N GLY A 2 -4.96 0.44 -12.34
CA GLY A 2 -4.68 -0.48 -11.25
C GLY A 2 -3.40 -0.11 -10.50
N LEU A 3 -3.32 -0.52 -9.23
CA LEU A 3 -2.11 -0.34 -8.42
C LEU A 3 -1.58 -1.70 -7.97
N ASP A 4 -0.35 -1.98 -8.33
CA ASP A 4 0.31 -3.21 -7.97
C ASP A 4 1.38 -2.96 -6.91
N PHE A 5 1.25 -3.68 -5.80
CA PHE A 5 2.21 -3.67 -4.70
C PHE A 5 3.08 -4.91 -4.79
N ILE A 6 4.36 -4.71 -5.11
CA ILE A 6 5.36 -5.77 -5.16
C ILE A 6 6.21 -5.69 -3.88
N ILE A 7 5.97 -6.61 -2.96
CA ILE A 7 6.69 -6.69 -1.68
C ILE A 7 7.87 -7.65 -1.85
N HIS A 8 9.10 -7.14 -1.68
CA HIS A 8 10.30 -7.96 -1.62
C HIS A 8 10.58 -8.41 -0.19
N ILE A 9 10.58 -9.72 -0.01
CA ILE A 9 10.88 -10.39 1.25
C ILE A 9 12.31 -10.93 1.18
N ASP A 10 13.04 -10.89 2.31
CA ASP A 10 14.49 -11.15 2.43
C ASP A 10 15.00 -12.54 1.97
N ASN A 11 14.15 -13.36 1.37
CA ASN A 11 14.47 -14.71 0.92
C ASN A 11 14.17 -14.91 -0.59
N GLN A 12 14.41 -13.86 -1.40
CA GLN A 12 14.07 -13.78 -2.84
C GLN A 12 12.58 -13.99 -3.19
N ARG A 13 11.69 -13.99 -2.20
CA ARG A 13 10.25 -14.10 -2.42
C ARG A 13 9.69 -12.72 -2.69
N GLN A 14 9.04 -12.57 -3.83
CA GLN A 14 8.24 -11.40 -4.17
C GLN A 14 6.78 -11.75 -3.92
N VAL A 15 6.08 -10.92 -3.17
CA VAL A 15 4.64 -11.03 -3.01
C VAL A 15 4.02 -9.89 -3.77
N GLN A 16 3.35 -10.22 -4.88
CA GLN A 16 2.52 -9.26 -5.59
C GLN A 16 1.15 -9.21 -4.91
N PHE A 17 0.66 -8.00 -4.74
CA PHE A 17 -0.71 -7.71 -4.35
C PHE A 17 -1.26 -6.73 -5.36
N VAL A 18 -2.20 -7.22 -6.17
CA VAL A 18 -2.94 -6.41 -7.14
C VAL A 18 -4.08 -5.76 -6.39
N MET A 19 -4.09 -4.44 -6.33
CA MET A 19 -5.19 -3.69 -5.72
C MET A 19 -6.34 -3.63 -6.70
N ASN A 20 -7.54 -4.00 -6.25
CA ASN A 20 -8.75 -3.88 -7.06
C ASN A 20 -9.02 -2.41 -7.41
N GLU A 21 -9.58 -2.14 -8.58
CA GLU A 21 -9.80 -0.78 -9.08
C GLU A 21 -10.81 0.00 -8.22
N ASP A 22 -11.80 -0.69 -7.66
CA ASP A 22 -12.73 -0.10 -6.68
C ASP A 22 -12.04 0.26 -5.36
N LEU A 23 -11.15 -0.61 -4.87
CA LEU A 23 -10.37 -0.38 -3.65
C LEU A 23 -9.44 0.81 -3.86
N HIS A 24 -8.75 0.85 -5.01
CA HIS A 24 -7.95 1.98 -5.45
C HIS A 24 -8.77 3.26 -5.46
N SER A 25 -9.92 3.28 -6.13
CA SER A 25 -10.76 4.47 -6.23
C SER A 25 -11.22 4.96 -4.84
N LYS A 26 -11.50 4.05 -3.89
CA LYS A 26 -11.86 4.41 -2.51
C LYS A 26 -10.67 4.95 -1.73
N ILE A 27 -9.51 4.29 -1.76
CA ILE A 27 -8.29 4.74 -1.07
C ILE A 27 -7.83 6.07 -1.64
N PHE A 28 -7.78 6.15 -2.97
CA PHE A 28 -7.33 7.32 -3.71
C PHE A 28 -8.44 8.36 -3.94
N SER A 29 -9.56 8.24 -3.23
CA SER A 29 -10.68 9.16 -3.32
C SER A 29 -10.34 10.56 -2.79
N LYS A 30 -11.09 11.57 -3.26
CA LYS A 30 -11.03 12.93 -2.72
C LYS A 30 -11.50 13.04 -1.28
N SER A 31 -12.26 12.06 -0.79
CA SER A 31 -12.71 11.98 0.60
C SER A 31 -11.60 11.55 1.56
N THR A 32 -10.53 10.94 1.05
CA THR A 32 -9.40 10.48 1.87
C THR A 32 -8.56 11.67 2.31
N ASN A 33 -8.28 11.77 3.61
CA ASN A 33 -7.48 12.88 4.15
C ASN A 33 -5.97 12.67 3.94
N TRP A 34 -5.49 13.00 2.74
CA TRP A 34 -4.09 12.90 2.33
C TRP A 34 -3.08 13.68 3.18
N ARG A 35 -3.53 14.65 4.00
CA ARG A 35 -2.63 15.35 4.93
C ARG A 35 -2.13 14.44 6.05
N SER A 36 -2.94 13.46 6.44
CA SER A 36 -2.58 12.48 7.48
C SER A 36 -1.76 11.34 6.90
N PHE A 37 -2.02 10.94 5.66
CA PHE A 37 -1.42 9.76 5.02
C PHE A 37 -0.26 10.11 4.10
N LYS A 38 0.90 10.39 4.69
CA LYS A 38 2.08 10.87 3.95
C LYS A 38 2.62 9.82 2.96
N GLN A 39 2.62 8.53 3.33
CA GLN A 39 3.19 7.50 2.47
C GLN A 39 2.22 7.07 1.37
N LEU A 40 0.92 7.00 1.67
CA LEU A 40 -0.10 6.81 0.63
C LEU A 40 -0.13 7.97 -0.37
N LYS A 41 0.00 9.21 0.10
CA LYS A 41 0.14 10.36 -0.80
C LYS A 41 1.38 10.23 -1.68
N LYS A 42 2.50 9.76 -1.12
CA LYS A 42 3.73 9.49 -1.88
C LYS A 42 3.48 8.45 -2.98
N ILE A 43 2.78 7.36 -2.69
CA ILE A 43 2.37 6.38 -3.72
C ILE A 43 1.53 7.06 -4.81
N SER A 44 0.57 7.91 -4.41
CA SER A 44 -0.27 8.65 -5.35
C SER A 44 0.50 9.65 -6.20
N ASP A 45 1.56 10.26 -5.69
CA ASP A 45 2.40 11.18 -6.47
C ASP A 45 3.35 10.42 -7.41
N TYR A 46 3.65 9.15 -7.10
CA TYR A 46 4.63 8.31 -7.78
C TYR A 46 4.03 7.35 -8.83
N TYR A 47 2.81 7.55 -9.34
CA TYR A 47 2.26 6.75 -10.46
C TYR A 47 3.15 6.68 -11.71
N LYS A 48 4.20 7.51 -11.79
CA LYS A 48 5.18 7.54 -12.89
C LYS A 48 6.52 6.85 -12.60
N THR A 49 6.80 6.44 -11.36
CA THR A 49 8.13 5.94 -10.95
C THR A 49 8.00 4.90 -9.85
N ASP A 50 8.78 3.83 -9.96
CA ASP A 50 8.88 2.79 -8.93
C ASP A 50 9.16 3.39 -7.54
N ALA A 51 8.14 3.44 -6.69
CA ALA A 51 8.32 3.93 -5.34
C ALA A 51 8.92 2.82 -4.48
N VAL A 52 10.12 3.06 -3.97
CA VAL A 52 10.86 2.14 -3.10
C VAL A 52 10.71 2.60 -1.66
N PHE A 53 10.08 1.79 -0.82
CA PHE A 53 9.94 2.06 0.62
C PHE A 53 10.98 1.27 1.41
N ASN A 54 11.71 1.95 2.28
CA ASN A 54 12.59 1.34 3.28
C ASN A 54 11.79 0.87 4.51
N SER A 55 12.40 0.13 5.44
CA SER A 55 11.70 -0.44 6.62
C SER A 55 10.96 0.59 7.48
N ASN A 56 11.49 1.82 7.62
CA ASN A 56 10.82 2.90 8.37
C ASN A 56 9.60 3.44 7.63
N GLU A 57 9.75 3.67 6.32
CA GLU A 57 8.64 4.11 5.47
C GLU A 57 7.57 3.02 5.32
N LEU A 58 7.97 1.75 5.28
CA LEU A 58 7.07 0.59 5.27
C LEU A 58 6.22 0.54 6.54
N THR A 59 6.82 0.80 7.70
CA THR A 59 6.09 0.87 8.98
C THR A 59 5.06 2.00 8.98
N THR A 60 5.43 3.16 8.42
CA THR A 60 4.52 4.31 8.28
C THR A 60 3.39 4.01 7.29
N LEU A 61 3.70 3.33 6.18
CA LEU A 61 2.72 2.89 5.20
C LEU A 61 1.72 1.91 5.81
N ILE A 62 2.18 0.94 6.60
CA ILE A 62 1.29 0.00 7.30
C ILE A 62 0.33 0.76 8.23
N ALA A 63 0.83 1.75 8.96
CA ALA A 63 -0.01 2.60 9.81
C ALA A 63 -1.04 3.41 9.00
N ASP A 64 -0.62 3.99 7.88
CA ASP A 64 -1.49 4.70 6.94
C ASP A 64 -2.60 3.78 6.40
N LEU A 65 -2.25 2.56 5.98
CA LEU A 65 -3.19 1.54 5.49
C LEU A 65 -4.16 1.08 6.59
N MET A 66 -3.68 0.89 7.82
CA MET A 66 -4.53 0.52 8.97
C MET A 66 -5.55 1.63 9.28
N GLN A 67 -5.14 2.89 9.23
CA GLN A 67 -6.10 3.99 9.43
C GLN A 67 -7.13 4.06 8.30
N ILE A 68 -6.72 3.78 7.06
CA ILE A 68 -7.66 3.70 5.94
C ILE A 68 -8.62 2.53 6.05
N THR A 69 -8.20 1.36 6.57
CA THR A 69 -9.13 0.24 6.83
C THR A 69 -10.25 0.62 7.79
N GLN A 70 -9.98 1.52 8.74
CA GLN A 70 -11.00 2.02 9.64
C GLN A 70 -11.97 3.02 8.98
N GLN A 71 -11.62 3.55 7.80
CA GLN A 71 -12.46 4.46 7.02
C GLN A 71 -13.21 3.75 5.89
N ILE A 72 -12.74 2.58 5.44
CA ILE A 72 -13.32 1.82 4.33
C ILE A 72 -13.81 0.46 4.85
N ASP A 73 -15.12 0.31 5.04
CA ASP A 73 -15.74 -0.96 5.47
C ASP A 73 -15.78 -2.02 4.36
N ASP A 74 -16.03 -1.63 3.10
CA ASP A 74 -16.23 -2.58 1.98
C ASP A 74 -15.02 -3.46 1.63
N PHE A 75 -13.80 -3.07 2.03
CA PHE A 75 -12.57 -3.73 1.57
C PHE A 75 -11.59 -4.05 2.71
N GLN A 76 -12.12 -4.22 3.93
CA GLN A 76 -11.31 -4.52 5.10
C GLN A 76 -10.51 -5.81 4.95
N ASP A 77 -11.10 -6.87 4.40
CA ASP A 77 -10.40 -8.15 4.18
C ASP A 77 -9.19 -8.02 3.26
N GLU A 78 -9.35 -7.38 2.09
CA GLU A 78 -8.26 -7.17 1.12
C GLU A 78 -7.12 -6.35 1.74
N LEU A 79 -7.47 -5.28 2.44
CA LEU A 79 -6.49 -4.43 3.10
C LEU A 79 -5.82 -5.11 4.30
N GLN A 80 -6.54 -5.90 5.08
CA GLN A 80 -5.95 -6.71 6.15
C GLN A 80 -4.98 -7.76 5.59
N GLN A 81 -5.30 -8.38 4.46
CA GLN A 81 -4.37 -9.28 3.77
C GLN A 81 -3.12 -8.54 3.32
N LEU A 82 -3.26 -7.34 2.74
CA LEU A 82 -2.14 -6.49 2.35
C LEU A 82 -1.28 -6.11 3.57
N ILE A 83 -1.89 -5.63 4.65
CA ILE A 83 -1.20 -5.27 5.91
C ILE A 83 -0.49 -6.48 6.49
N THR A 84 -1.12 -7.65 6.50
CA THR A 84 -0.51 -8.89 7.01
C THR A 84 0.69 -9.29 6.17
N LYS A 85 0.61 -9.16 4.84
CA LYS A 85 1.74 -9.40 3.92
C LYS A 85 2.89 -8.41 4.14
N LEU A 86 2.57 -7.12 4.34
CA LEU A 86 3.55 -6.06 4.60
C LEU A 86 4.19 -6.18 5.99
N SER A 87 3.42 -6.61 6.98
CA SER A 87 3.85 -6.79 8.38
C SER A 87 4.63 -8.09 8.60
N GLN A 88 4.77 -8.94 7.58
CA GLN A 88 5.71 -10.05 7.66
C GLN A 88 7.11 -9.48 7.92
N LYS A 89 7.71 -9.87 9.06
CA LYS A 89 8.99 -9.37 9.61
C LYS A 89 10.19 -9.33 8.64
N ASN A 90 10.05 -9.90 7.45
CA ASN A 90 11.08 -10.01 6.43
C ASN A 90 10.84 -9.10 5.21
N ALA A 91 9.81 -8.24 5.21
CA ALA A 91 9.59 -7.26 4.16
C ALA A 91 10.69 -6.17 4.21
N LYS A 92 11.62 -6.21 3.26
CA LYS A 92 12.72 -5.23 3.17
C LYS A 92 12.36 -4.04 2.30
N LEU A 93 11.55 -4.28 1.27
CA LEU A 93 11.33 -3.29 0.24
C LEU A 93 9.93 -3.47 -0.35
N LEU A 94 9.16 -2.39 -0.37
CA LEU A 94 7.94 -2.32 -1.15
C LEU A 94 8.25 -1.56 -2.43
N ARG A 95 7.88 -2.14 -3.56
CA ARG A 95 7.85 -1.50 -4.86
C ARG A 95 6.41 -1.34 -5.28
N VAL A 96 6.07 -0.18 -5.79
CA VAL A 96 4.73 0.15 -6.27
C VAL A 96 4.81 0.39 -7.77
N THR A 97 3.99 -0.32 -8.53
CA THR A 97 3.93 -0.22 -9.99
C THR A 97 2.50 0.11 -10.41
N SER A 98 2.36 1.03 -11.37
CA SER A 98 1.08 1.27 -12.06
C SER A 98 1.07 0.41 -13.31
N ASP A 99 -0.02 -0.34 -13.50
CA ASP A 99 -0.34 -1.00 -14.78
C ASP A 99 -1.29 -0.11 -15.60
#